data_AF-A0A165ZH78-F1
#
_entry.id   AF-A0A165ZH78-F1
#
_cell.length_a   1.000
_cell.length_b   1.000
_cell.length_c   1.000
_cell.angle_alpha   90.00
_cell.angle_beta   90.00
_cell.angle_gamma   90.00
#
_symmetry.space_group_name_H-M   'P 1'
#
loop_
_entity.id
_entity.type
_entity.pdbx_description
1 polymer ?
#
loop_
_entity_poly.entity_id
_entity_poly.type
_entity_poly.pdbx_seq_one_letter_code
_entity_poly.pdbx_strand_id
1 'polypeptide(L)'
;METGLKVCLIHVVAAILASIASAALSLGWLSFFGENMVFASLIGLVVLYVVGQLCERIFGKEEVGGFRRWLSDGIIPFGLVWFVVWTLLFNYLGPF
;
A
#
# COMPACT_ATOMS: atom_id res chain seq x y z
N MET A 1 -4.85 11.91 -19.61
CA MET A 1 -4.74 10.58 -18.99
C MET A 1 -6.01 10.29 -18.22
N GLU A 2 -6.63 9.13 -18.45
CA GLU A 2 -7.86 8.69 -17.77
C GLU A 2 -7.67 8.69 -16.24
N THR A 3 -8.67 9.14 -15.48
CA THR A 3 -8.59 9.26 -14.02
C THR A 3 -8.31 7.90 -13.36
N GLY A 4 -8.86 6.81 -13.89
CA GLY A 4 -8.55 5.45 -13.44
C GLY A 4 -7.07 5.10 -13.51
N LEU A 5 -6.37 5.47 -14.60
CA LEU A 5 -4.93 5.25 -14.74
C LEU A 5 -4.13 6.08 -13.73
N LYS A 6 -4.53 7.34 -13.46
CA LYS A 6 -3.89 8.17 -12.43
C LYS A 6 -4.03 7.53 -11.04
N VAL A 7 -5.23 7.08 -10.68
CA VAL A 7 -5.51 6.42 -9.41
C VAL A 7 -4.70 5.13 -9.28
N CYS A 8 -4.63 4.32 -10.34
CA CYS A 8 -3.83 3.10 -10.38
C CYS A 8 -2.34 3.39 -10.12
N LEU A 9 -1.75 4.35 -10.83
CA LEU A 9 -0.34 4.72 -10.65
C LEU A 9 -0.02 5.17 -9.21
N ILE A 10 -0.90 5.97 -8.61
CA ILE A 10 -0.73 6.41 -7.22
C ILE A 10 -0.78 5.22 -6.27
N HIS A 11 -1.71 4.28 -6.48
CA HIS A 11 -1.80 3.06 -5.67
C HIS A 11 -0.57 2.17 -5.82
N VAL A 12 -0.01 2.02 -7.03
CA VAL A 12 1.22 1.26 -7.26
C VAL A 12 2.39 1.87 -6.50
N VAL A 13 2.59 3.20 -6.61
CA VAL A 13 3.66 3.89 -5.87
C VAL A 13 3.47 3.75 -4.36
N ALA A 14 2.24 3.92 -3.87
CA ALA A 14 1.95 3.76 -2.46
C ALA A 14 2.13 2.32 -1.96
N ALA A 15 1.85 1.32 -2.80
CA ALA A 15 2.05 -0.09 -2.47
C ALA A 15 3.54 -0.42 -2.28
N ILE A 16 4.44 0.18 -3.08
CA ILE A 16 5.89 0.04 -2.90
C ILE A 16 6.30 0.62 -1.54
N LEU A 17 5.83 1.83 -1.20
CA LEU A 17 6.10 2.45 0.09
C LEU A 17 5.54 1.62 1.26
N ALA A 18 4.33 1.09 1.13
CA ALA A 18 3.72 0.19 2.10
C ALA A 18 4.54 -1.09 2.28
N SER A 19 5.10 -1.63 1.20
CA SER A 19 5.95 -2.83 1.24
C SER A 19 7.22 -2.61 2.04
N ILE A 20 7.86 -1.45 1.84
CA ILE A 20 9.06 -1.08 2.60
C ILE A 20 8.72 -0.94 4.09
N ALA A 21 7.61 -0.29 4.43
CA ALA A 21 7.15 -0.19 5.81
C ALA A 21 6.81 -1.56 6.42
N SER A 22 6.19 -2.44 5.64
CA SER A 22 5.84 -3.80 6.06
C SER A 22 7.10 -4.64 6.30
N ALA A 23 8.10 -4.53 5.41
CA ALA A 23 9.39 -5.19 5.58
C ALA A 23 10.13 -4.67 6.83
N ALA A 24 10.16 -3.36 7.05
CA ALA A 24 10.78 -2.75 8.23
C ALA A 24 10.16 -3.25 9.55
N LEU A 25 8.83 -3.41 9.60
CA LEU A 25 8.13 -3.97 10.75
C LEU A 25 8.33 -5.48 10.89
N SER A 26 8.41 -6.20 9.77
CA SER A 26 8.61 -7.67 9.78
C SER A 26 10.02 -8.04 10.24
N LEU A 27 11.02 -7.24 9.87
CA LEU A 27 12.45 -7.47 10.14
C LEU A 27 12.94 -6.76 11.41
N GLY A 28 12.05 -6.11 12.16
CA GLY A 28 12.42 -5.43 13.40
C GLY A 28 13.34 -4.23 13.23
N TRP A 29 13.33 -3.56 12.07
CA TRP A 29 14.14 -2.36 11.84
C TRP A 29 13.74 -1.19 12.73
N LEU A 30 12.50 -1.19 13.23
CA LEU A 30 11.98 -0.21 14.17
C LEU A 30 12.07 -0.75 15.59
N SER A 31 13.05 -0.25 16.35
CA SER A 31 13.37 -0.69 17.73
C SER A 31 12.20 -0.64 18.71
N PHE A 32 11.22 0.25 18.49
CA PHE A 32 10.00 0.31 19.31
C PHE A 32 9.03 -0.85 19.07
N PHE A 33 8.94 -1.35 17.84
CA PHE A 33 7.96 -2.37 17.45
C PHE A 33 8.53 -3.79 17.49
N GLY A 34 9.86 -3.95 17.42
CA GLY A 34 10.50 -5.25 17.24
C GLY A 34 10.02 -5.95 15.96
N GLU A 35 10.25 -7.26 15.86
CA GLU A 35 9.68 -8.08 14.80
C GLU A 35 8.18 -8.25 15.02
N ASN A 36 7.36 -7.69 14.14
CA ASN A 36 5.91 -7.74 14.30
C ASN A 36 5.16 -7.92 12.97
N MET A 37 4.86 -9.17 12.65
CA MET A 37 4.12 -9.52 11.43
C MET A 37 2.67 -9.02 11.42
N VAL A 38 2.05 -8.86 12.61
CA VAL A 38 0.68 -8.34 12.70
C VAL A 38 0.65 -6.88 12.27
N PHE A 39 1.54 -6.02 12.81
CA PHE A 39 1.61 -4.64 12.37
C PHE A 39 2.11 -4.50 10.93
N ALA A 40 3.01 -5.37 10.48
CA ALA A 40 3.46 -5.39 9.09
C ALA A 40 2.33 -5.68 8.09
N SER A 41 1.37 -6.55 8.44
CA SER A 41 0.19 -6.79 7.60
C SER A 41 -0.85 -5.67 7.70
N LEU A 42 -1.04 -5.07 8.88
CA LEU A 42 -2.02 -4.00 9.07
C LEU A 42 -1.61 -2.68 8.40
N ILE A 43 -0.31 -2.35 8.35
CA ILE A 43 0.13 -1.06 7.81
C ILE A 43 -0.22 -0.90 6.33
N GLY A 44 -0.18 -1.97 5.53
CA GLY A 44 -0.57 -1.90 4.12
C GLY A 44 -2.05 -1.56 3.93
N LEU A 45 -2.93 -2.07 4.80
CA LEU A 45 -4.36 -1.72 4.77
C LEU A 45 -4.59 -0.25 5.16
N VAL A 46 -3.85 0.25 6.15
CA VAL A 46 -3.89 1.67 6.53
C VAL A 46 -3.44 2.56 5.38
N VAL A 47 -2.32 2.22 4.73
CA VAL A 47 -1.80 2.99 3.58
C VAL A 47 -2.78 2.95 2.41
N LEU A 48 -3.35 1.79 2.09
CA LEU A 48 -4.39 1.66 1.05
C LEU A 48 -5.55 2.63 1.30
N TYR A 49 -6.08 2.65 2.53
CA TYR A 49 -7.18 3.53 2.89
C TYR A 49 -6.82 5.01 2.76
N VAL A 50 -5.66 5.42 3.31
CA VAL A 50 -5.19 6.81 3.26
C VAL A 50 -5.01 7.27 1.81
N VAL A 51 -4.43 6.43 0.96
CA VAL A 51 -4.17 6.75 -0.45
C VAL A 51 -5.48 6.91 -1.24
N GLY A 52 -6.45 6.04 -0.99
CA GLY A 52 -7.78 6.20 -1.57
C GLY A 52 -8.44 7.53 -1.20
N GLN A 53 -8.38 7.91 0.07
CA GLN A 53 -8.86 9.21 0.54
C GLN A 53 -8.07 10.38 -0.07
N LEU A 54 -6.76 10.24 -0.28
CA LEU A 54 -5.95 11.24 -0.98
C LEU A 54 -6.38 11.41 -2.44
N CYS A 55 -6.65 10.31 -3.15
CA CYS A 55 -7.16 10.36 -4.51
C CYS A 55 -8.50 11.11 -4.60
N GLU A 56 -9.44 10.85 -3.68
CA GLU A 56 -10.71 11.59 -3.61
C GLU A 56 -10.50 13.09 -3.40
N ARG A 57 -9.50 13.48 -2.59
CA ARG A 57 -9.18 14.89 -2.33
C ARG A 57 -8.50 15.57 -3.51
N ILE A 58 -7.66 14.86 -4.26
CA ILE A 58 -6.86 15.43 -5.36
C ILE A 58 -7.69 15.57 -6.64
N PHE A 59 -8.48 14.57 -6.99
CA PHE A 59 -9.23 14.54 -8.26
C PHE A 59 -10.71 14.85 -8.10
N GLY A 60 -11.20 14.99 -6.86
CA GLY A 60 -12.61 15.20 -6.58
C GLY A 60 -13.37 13.87 -6.50
N LYS A 61 -14.29 13.80 -5.55
CA LYS A 61 -14.99 12.55 -5.19
C LYS A 61 -15.85 12.00 -6.34
N GLU A 62 -16.44 12.88 -7.14
CA GLU A 62 -17.27 12.51 -8.28
C GLU A 62 -16.46 11.89 -9.43
N GLU A 63 -15.28 12.45 -9.75
CA GLU A 63 -14.41 11.89 -10.79
C GLU A 63 -13.81 10.53 -10.41
N VAL A 64 -13.48 10.36 -9.13
CA VAL A 64 -12.90 9.11 -8.61
C VAL A 64 -13.98 8.04 -8.39
N GLY A 65 -15.27 8.41 -8.37
CA GLY A 65 -16.39 7.50 -8.10
C GLY A 65 -16.55 7.14 -6.62
N GLY A 66 -15.90 7.90 -5.72
CA GLY A 66 -15.91 7.71 -4.26
C GLY A 66 -15.32 6.38 -3.78
N PHE A 67 -15.57 6.07 -2.51
CA PHE A 67 -14.93 4.96 -1.78
C PHE A 67 -14.94 3.63 -2.51
N ARG A 68 -16.12 3.22 -2.96
CA ARG A 68 -16.32 1.90 -3.58
C ARG A 68 -15.53 1.74 -4.88
N ARG A 69 -15.38 2.82 -5.64
CA ARG A 69 -14.75 2.81 -6.96
C ARG A 69 -13.23 2.83 -6.86
N TRP A 70 -12.63 3.72 -6.06
CA TRP A 70 -11.17 3.64 -5.89
C TRP A 70 -10.76 2.38 -5.13
N LEU A 71 -11.62 1.85 -4.24
CA LEU A 71 -11.33 0.58 -3.60
C LEU A 71 -11.33 -0.54 -4.66
N SER A 72 -12.31 -0.63 -5.57
CA SER A 72 -12.28 -1.66 -6.62
C SER A 72 -11.13 -1.50 -7.61
N ASP A 73 -10.89 -0.27 -8.05
CA ASP A 73 -9.95 0.03 -9.14
C ASP A 73 -8.49 0.09 -8.63
N GLY A 74 -8.32 0.36 -7.33
CA GLY A 74 -7.02 0.53 -6.66
C GLY A 74 -6.59 -0.65 -5.80
N ILE A 75 -7.51 -1.44 -5.21
CA ILE A 75 -7.13 -2.53 -4.29
C ILE A 75 -6.36 -3.64 -4.97
N ILE A 76 -6.73 -3.99 -6.21
CA ILE A 76 -6.09 -5.07 -6.95
C ILE A 76 -4.64 -4.70 -7.29
N PRO A 77 -4.35 -3.57 -7.97
CA PRO A 77 -2.98 -3.19 -8.26
C PRO A 77 -2.17 -2.92 -6.98
N PHE A 78 -2.78 -2.29 -5.97
CA PHE A 78 -2.10 -2.05 -4.69
C PHE A 78 -1.72 -3.35 -4.01
N GLY A 79 -2.69 -4.26 -3.81
CA GLY A 79 -2.49 -5.51 -3.10
C GLY A 79 -1.45 -6.40 -3.78
N LEU A 80 -1.51 -6.54 -5.10
CA LEU A 80 -0.54 -7.32 -5.85
C LEU A 80 0.88 -6.79 -5.69
N VAL A 81 1.08 -5.49 -5.92
CA VAL A 81 2.41 -4.87 -5.79
C VAL A 81 2.89 -4.94 -4.34
N TRP A 82 2.01 -4.66 -3.39
CA TRP A 82 2.34 -4.66 -1.97
C TRP A 82 2.78 -6.04 -1.48
N PHE A 83 2.00 -7.10 -1.74
CA PHE A 83 2.37 -8.45 -1.30
C PHE A 83 3.62 -8.97 -2.00
N VAL A 84 3.76 -8.75 -3.31
CA VAL A 84 4.93 -9.23 -4.05
C VAL A 84 6.19 -8.52 -3.58
N VAL A 85 6.20 -7.18 -3.52
CA VAL A 85 7.38 -6.43 -3.13
C VAL A 85 7.72 -6.66 -1.66
N TRP A 86 6.71 -6.72 -0.77
CA TRP A 86 6.96 -7.04 0.63
C TRP A 86 7.57 -8.45 0.78
N THR A 87 7.03 -9.45 0.09
CA THR A 87 7.57 -10.82 0.12
C THR A 87 9.02 -10.84 -0.38
N LEU A 88 9.32 -10.16 -1.49
CA LEU A 88 10.69 -10.08 -2.02
C LEU A 88 11.64 -9.41 -1.03
N LEU A 89 11.24 -8.28 -0.43
CA LEU A 89 12.05 -7.56 0.55
C LEU A 89 12.27 -8.40 1.81
N PHE A 90 11.22 -9.01 2.35
CA PHE A 90 11.30 -9.84 3.55
C PHE A 90 12.24 -11.02 3.35
N ASN A 91 12.15 -11.69 2.19
CA ASN A 91 13.06 -12.77 1.87
C ASN A 91 14.48 -12.23 1.67
N TYR A 92 14.71 -11.30 0.74
CA TYR A 92 16.06 -10.86 0.37
C TYR A 92 16.84 -10.17 1.51
N LEU A 93 16.15 -9.45 2.41
CA LEU A 93 16.76 -8.69 3.51
C LEU A 93 16.65 -9.39 4.86
N GLY A 94 15.84 -10.44 4.95
CA GLY A 94 15.68 -11.23 6.17
C GLY A 94 16.87 -12.15 6.42
N PRO A 95 17.07 -12.56 7.68
CA PRO A 95 18.04 -13.59 8.00
C PRO A 95 17.51 -14.92 7.47
N PHE A 96 18.15 -15.46 6.43
CA PHE A 96 17.95 -16.83 5.98
C PHE A 96 18.64 -17.81 6.94
#